data_AF-A0AAD6L5L1-F1
#
_entry.id   AF-A0AAD6L5L1-F1
#
_cell.length_a   1.000
_cell.length_b   1.000
_cell.length_c   1.000
_cell.angle_alpha   90.00
_cell.angle_beta   90.00
_cell.angle_gamma   90.00
#
_symmetry.space_group_name_H-M   'P 1'
#
loop_
_entity.id
_entity.type
_entity.pdbx_description
1 polymer ?
#
loop_
_entity_poly.entity_id
_entity_poly.type
_entity_poly.pdbx_seq_one_letter_code
_entity_poly.pdbx_strand_id
1 'polypeptide(L)'
;MQSDNLKWQQDSFHQILNLMGLHKEGILSENEVSAFKTHLLETLIASPLEHEQAVILRDKLVFLQELLYAKCISEDEYHSSKRPLLQRLAVQGAEIDSRDVIVAGPKDTKEKIEEEWSDIDFKR
;
A
#
# COMPACT_ATOMS: atom_id res chain seq x y z
N MET A 1 -4.74 -9.85 -16.60
CA MET A 1 -4.48 -10.32 -15.23
C MET A 1 -3.62 -9.35 -14.42
N GLN A 2 -2.31 -9.16 -14.72
CA GLN A 2 -1.50 -8.15 -14.00
C GLN A 2 -1.91 -6.71 -14.34
N SER A 3 -2.15 -6.41 -15.63
CA SER A 3 -2.62 -5.08 -16.05
C SER A 3 -3.97 -4.70 -15.43
N ASP A 4 -4.87 -5.66 -15.24
CA ASP A 4 -6.18 -5.42 -14.62
C ASP A 4 -6.04 -5.12 -13.12
N ASN A 5 -5.12 -5.82 -12.45
CA ASN A 5 -4.79 -5.56 -11.05
C ASN A 5 -4.19 -4.16 -10.86
N LEU A 6 -3.21 -3.79 -11.69
CA LEU A 6 -2.59 -2.47 -11.63
C LEU A 6 -3.59 -1.35 -11.91
N LYS A 7 -4.46 -1.55 -12.90
CA LYS A 7 -5.55 -0.60 -13.20
C LYS A 7 -6.49 -0.45 -12.01
N TRP A 8 -6.92 -1.57 -11.41
CA TRP A 8 -7.78 -1.53 -10.23
C TRP A 8 -7.11 -0.80 -9.05
N GLN A 9 -5.81 -1.00 -8.81
CA GLN A 9 -5.07 -0.28 -7.77
C GLN A 9 -5.07 1.24 -8.03
N GLN A 10 -4.77 1.66 -9.26
CA GLN A 10 -4.77 3.08 -9.63
C GLN A 10 -6.16 3.71 -9.50
N ASP A 11 -7.21 3.05 -10.02
CA ASP A 11 -8.58 3.53 -9.94
C ASP A 11 -9.04 3.63 -8.47
N SER A 12 -8.71 2.62 -7.66
CA SER A 12 -9.03 2.60 -6.23
C SER A 12 -8.28 3.69 -5.45
N PHE A 13 -7.03 3.97 -5.81
CA PHE A 13 -6.23 5.03 -5.20
C PHE A 13 -6.83 6.42 -5.47
N HIS A 14 -7.16 6.70 -6.72
CA HIS A 14 -7.81 7.96 -7.09
C HIS A 14 -9.16 8.10 -6.39
N GLN A 15 -9.92 7.01 -6.28
CA GLN A 15 -11.22 7.02 -5.62
C GLN A 15 -11.11 7.33 -4.14
N ILE A 16 -10.20 6.69 -3.37
CA ILE A 16 -10.05 7.00 -1.94
C ILE A 16 -9.59 8.45 -1.73
N LEU A 17 -8.65 8.94 -2.54
CA LEU A 17 -8.19 10.33 -2.44
C LEU A 17 -9.32 11.33 -2.69
N ASN A 18 -10.15 11.06 -3.70
CA ASN A 18 -11.32 11.89 -4.00
C ASN A 18 -12.33 11.86 -2.85
N LEU A 19 -12.68 10.67 -2.33
CA LEU A 19 -13.60 10.53 -1.20
C LEU A 19 -13.10 11.27 0.05
N MET A 20 -11.81 11.16 0.35
CA MET A 20 -11.19 11.88 1.46
C MET A 20 -11.18 13.40 1.23
N GLY A 21 -10.96 13.85 0.00
CA GLY A 21 -11.06 15.26 -0.36
C GLY A 21 -12.48 15.78 -0.13
N LEU A 22 -13.49 15.09 -0.66
CA LEU A 22 -14.90 15.45 -0.48
C LEU A 22 -15.33 15.44 1.00
N HIS A 23 -14.85 14.49 1.79
CA HIS A 23 -15.07 14.48 3.24
C HIS A 23 -14.46 15.70 3.93
N LYS A 24 -13.23 16.10 3.56
CA LYS A 24 -12.58 17.31 4.10
C LYS A 24 -13.35 18.60 3.77
N GLU A 25 -13.98 18.65 2.60
CA GLU A 25 -14.86 19.74 2.19
C GLU A 25 -16.26 19.67 2.84
N GLY A 26 -16.54 18.66 3.67
CA GLY A 26 -17.83 18.47 4.35
C GLY A 26 -18.96 18.00 3.43
N ILE A 27 -18.63 17.49 2.24
CA ILE A 27 -19.60 17.03 1.23
C ILE A 27 -20.03 15.59 1.50
N LEU A 28 -19.08 14.73 1.90
CA LEU A 28 -19.31 13.32 2.21
C LEU A 28 -19.17 13.03 3.70
N SER A 29 -19.82 11.97 4.15
CA SER A 29 -19.70 11.49 5.53
C SER A 29 -18.45 10.62 5.74
N GLU A 30 -17.91 10.60 6.95
CA GLU A 30 -16.79 9.73 7.33
C GLU A 30 -17.11 8.24 7.12
N ASN A 31 -18.39 7.86 7.26
CA ASN A 31 -18.87 6.50 7.08
C ASN A 31 -18.65 5.99 5.64
N GLU A 32 -18.85 6.85 4.64
CA GLU A 32 -18.65 6.49 3.23
C GLU A 32 -17.17 6.25 2.92
N VAL A 33 -16.30 7.11 3.45
CA VAL A 33 -14.84 6.93 3.35
C VAL A 33 -14.41 5.63 4.04
N SER A 34 -14.92 5.38 5.24
CA SER A 34 -14.59 4.18 6.03
C SER A 34 -15.09 2.89 5.39
N ALA A 35 -16.30 2.91 4.82
CA ALA A 35 -16.86 1.77 4.09
C ALA A 35 -16.03 1.44 2.84
N PHE A 36 -15.67 2.46 2.05
CA PHE A 36 -14.81 2.26 0.88
C PHE A 36 -13.44 1.72 1.28
N LYS A 37 -12.82 2.31 2.31
CA LYS A 37 -11.53 1.88 2.84
C LYS A 37 -11.53 0.41 3.28
N THR A 38 -12.56 0.00 4.03
CA THR A 38 -12.72 -1.39 4.47
C THR A 38 -12.82 -2.33 3.27
N HIS A 39 -13.70 -2.02 2.32
CA HIS A 39 -13.88 -2.82 1.11
C HIS A 39 -12.61 -2.92 0.26
N LEU A 40 -11.87 -1.81 0.12
CA LEU A 40 -10.60 -1.77 -0.60
C LEU A 40 -9.58 -2.72 0.04
N LEU A 41 -9.41 -2.66 1.36
CA LEU A 41 -8.46 -3.50 2.08
C LEU A 41 -8.85 -4.97 2.06
N GLU A 42 -10.14 -5.29 2.20
CA GLU A 42 -10.68 -6.64 2.07
C GLU A 42 -10.42 -7.20 0.67
N THR A 43 -10.70 -6.42 -0.38
CA THR A 43 -10.47 -6.81 -1.77
C THR A 43 -8.98 -7.04 -2.05
N LEU A 44 -8.12 -6.19 -1.48
CA LEU A 44 -6.67 -6.31 -1.62
C LEU A 44 -6.16 -7.64 -1.08
N ILE A 45 -6.69 -8.09 0.06
CA ILE A 45 -6.25 -9.33 0.70
C ILE A 45 -7.00 -10.58 0.20
N ALA A 46 -8.19 -10.46 -0.39
CA ALA A 46 -9.08 -11.57 -0.75
C ALA A 46 -8.59 -12.50 -1.88
N SER A 47 -7.46 -12.21 -2.53
CA SER A 47 -7.03 -13.02 -3.69
C SER A 47 -6.66 -14.48 -3.33
N PRO A 48 -7.02 -15.46 -4.18
CA PRO A 48 -6.83 -16.89 -3.88
C PRO A 48 -5.35 -17.30 -3.85
N LEU A 49 -5.02 -18.17 -2.89
CA LEU A 49 -3.67 -18.70 -2.61
C LEU A 49 -3.02 -19.45 -3.78
N GLU A 50 -3.84 -20.01 -4.67
CA GLU A 50 -3.41 -21.03 -5.62
C GLU A 50 -2.81 -20.47 -6.93
N HIS A 51 -2.98 -19.17 -7.20
CA HIS A 51 -2.65 -18.59 -8.52
C HIS A 51 -2.01 -17.19 -8.50
N GLU A 52 -1.73 -16.63 -7.32
CA GLU A 52 -1.22 -15.28 -7.24
C GLU A 52 0.31 -15.27 -7.34
N GLN A 53 0.84 -14.72 -8.44
CA GLN A 53 2.28 -14.65 -8.68
C GLN A 53 2.96 -13.73 -7.65
N ALA A 54 4.19 -14.05 -7.26
CA ALA A 54 4.97 -13.24 -6.31
C ALA A 54 5.07 -11.76 -6.71
N VAL A 55 5.13 -11.45 -8.01
CA VAL A 55 5.12 -10.06 -8.51
C VAL A 55 3.84 -9.32 -8.14
N ILE A 56 2.68 -9.97 -8.25
CA ILE A 56 1.38 -9.38 -7.90
C ILE A 56 1.29 -9.14 -6.39
N LEU A 57 1.82 -10.07 -5.58
CA LEU A 57 1.88 -9.89 -4.13
C LEU A 57 2.78 -8.71 -3.74
N ARG A 58 3.90 -8.52 -4.43
CA ARG A 58 4.79 -7.35 -4.24
C ARG A 58 4.09 -6.06 -4.66
N ASP A 59 3.43 -6.03 -5.81
CA ASP A 59 2.66 -4.88 -6.28
C ASP A 59 1.57 -4.48 -5.26
N LYS A 60 0.92 -5.46 -4.63
CA LYS A 60 -0.05 -5.22 -3.54
C LYS A 60 0.57 -4.65 -2.28
N LEU A 61 1.76 -5.10 -1.90
CA LEU A 61 2.50 -4.58 -0.76
C LEU A 61 2.93 -3.13 -1.00
N VAL A 62 3.41 -2.81 -2.20
CA VAL A 62 3.74 -1.43 -2.61
C VAL A 62 2.49 -0.56 -2.53
N PHE A 63 1.38 -0.98 -3.13
CA PHE A 63 0.12 -0.25 -3.06
C PHE A 63 -0.36 -0.01 -1.61
N LEU A 64 -0.22 -1.01 -0.74
CA LEU A 64 -0.55 -0.88 0.68
C LEU A 64 0.34 0.15 1.40
N GLN A 65 1.62 0.25 1.03
CA GLN A 65 2.53 1.28 1.52
C GLN A 65 2.15 2.68 1.01
N GLU A 66 1.76 2.80 -0.26
CA GLU A 66 1.29 4.06 -0.86
C GLU A 66 0.05 4.60 -0.13
N LEU A 67 -0.90 3.73 0.20
CA LEU A 67 -2.08 4.09 0.99
C LEU A 67 -1.71 4.61 2.39
N LEU A 68 -0.74 3.98 3.06
CA LEU A 68 -0.25 4.43 4.36
C LEU A 68 0.44 5.80 4.24
N TYR A 69 1.33 5.96 3.26
CA TYR A 69 2.07 7.21 3.05
C TYR A 69 1.14 8.39 2.72
N ALA A 70 0.10 8.13 1.92
CA ALA A 70 -0.95 9.11 1.62
C ALA A 70 -1.90 9.38 2.80
N LYS A 71 -1.73 8.70 3.94
CA LYS A 71 -2.60 8.76 5.13
C LYS A 71 -4.04 8.33 4.84
N CYS A 72 -4.24 7.46 3.84
CA CYS A 72 -5.54 6.90 3.50
C CYS A 72 -5.98 5.82 4.50
N ILE A 73 -5.03 5.15 5.15
CA ILE A 73 -5.24 4.09 6.13
C ILE A 73 -4.40 4.33 7.38
N SER A 74 -4.81 3.76 8.51
CA SER A 74 -4.02 3.77 9.75
C SER A 74 -2.88 2.75 9.72
N GLU A 75 -1.95 2.86 10.66
CA GLU A 75 -0.90 1.86 10.85
C GLU A 75 -1.47 0.47 11.20
N ASP A 76 -2.54 0.43 12.01
CA ASP A 76 -3.21 -0.83 12.37
C ASP A 76 -3.84 -1.50 11.16
N GLU A 77 -4.50 -0.72 10.30
CA GLU A 77 -5.07 -1.20 9.02
C GLU A 77 -3.98 -1.71 8.08
N TYR A 78 -2.88 -0.95 7.97
CA TYR A 78 -1.70 -1.36 7.20
C TYR A 78 -1.13 -2.70 7.70
N HIS A 79 -0.88 -2.83 9.00
CA HIS A 79 -0.29 -4.05 9.57
C HIS A 79 -1.22 -5.26 9.46
N SER A 80 -2.53 -5.04 9.65
CA SER A 80 -3.54 -6.10 9.55
C SER A 80 -3.64 -6.64 8.12
N SER A 81 -3.65 -5.75 7.11
CA SER A 81 -3.70 -6.16 5.70
C SER A 81 -2.36 -6.67 5.16
N LYS A 82 -1.23 -6.22 5.71
CA LYS A 82 0.11 -6.64 5.30
C LYS A 82 0.41 -8.10 5.65
N ARG A 83 0.07 -8.53 6.87
CA ARG A 83 0.36 -9.89 7.37
C ARG A 83 -0.06 -11.01 6.42
N PRO A 84 -1.30 -11.07 5.91
CA PRO A 84 -1.72 -12.14 5.00
C PRO A 84 -1.03 -12.09 3.63
N LEU A 85 -0.55 -10.92 3.18
CA LEU A 85 0.23 -10.81 1.94
C LEU A 85 1.64 -11.36 2.10
N LEU A 86 2.31 -11.05 3.21
CA LEU A 86 3.65 -11.58 3.52
C LEU A 86 3.64 -13.09 3.77
N GLN A 87 2.63 -13.59 4.50
CA GLN A 87 2.46 -15.03 4.71
C GLN A 87 2.37 -15.79 3.38
N ARG A 88 1.68 -15.21 2.39
CA ARG A 88 1.59 -15.79 1.04
C ARG A 88 2.92 -15.80 0.30
N LEU A 89 3.66 -14.70 0.33
CA LEU A 89 5.01 -14.65 -0.25
C LEU A 89 5.92 -15.71 0.38
N ALA A 90 5.88 -15.86 1.70
CA ALA A 90 6.66 -16.85 2.41
C ALA A 90 6.30 -18.29 2.01
N VAL A 91 5.02 -18.62 1.86
CA VAL A 91 4.56 -19.96 1.42
C VAL A 91 5.05 -20.28 0.00
N GLN A 92 5.23 -19.27 -0.85
CA GLN A 92 5.80 -19.43 -2.20
C GLN A 92 7.33 -19.55 -2.21
N GLY A 93 7.99 -19.46 -1.06
CA GLY A 93 9.45 -19.47 -0.95
C GLY A 93 10.11 -18.19 -1.49
N ALA A 94 9.34 -17.11 -1.67
CA ALA A 94 9.90 -15.84 -2.11
C ALA A 94 10.67 -15.16 -0.97
N GLU A 95 11.86 -14.65 -1.25
CA GLU A 95 12.60 -13.84 -0.29
C GLU A 95 11.83 -12.55 0.01
N ILE A 96 11.59 -12.29 1.29
CA ILE A 96 10.99 -11.04 1.76
C ILE A 96 12.11 -10.01 1.91
N ASP A 97 12.10 -8.99 1.05
CA ASP A 97 13.03 -7.86 1.09
C ASP A 97 12.49 -6.82 2.10
N SER A 98 13.40 -6.04 2.70
CA SER A 98 13.09 -4.79 3.39
C SER A 98 12.14 -3.86 2.61
N ARG A 99 12.22 -3.85 1.27
CA ARG A 99 11.32 -3.09 0.40
C ARG A 99 9.86 -3.56 0.45
N ASP A 100 9.63 -4.82 0.82
CA ASP A 100 8.29 -5.39 0.98
C ASP A 100 7.62 -4.97 2.30
N VAL A 101 8.36 -4.31 3.22
CA VAL A 101 7.89 -4.01 4.58
C VAL A 101 8.30 -2.63 5.10
N ILE A 102 7.33 -1.86 5.60
CA ILE A 102 7.60 -0.75 6.51
C ILE A 102 7.36 -1.26 7.94
N VAL A 103 8.38 -1.20 8.79
CA VAL A 103 8.24 -1.46 10.23
C VAL A 103 7.99 -0.11 10.89
N ALA A 104 6.73 0.17 11.25
CA ALA A 104 6.44 1.28 12.14
C ALA A 104 6.78 0.82 13.57
N GLY A 105 7.87 1.35 14.10
CA GLY A 105 8.20 1.35 15.52
C GLY A 105 8.45 2.80 15.95
N PRO A 106 8.25 3.16 17.24
CA PRO A 106 8.52 4.50 17.71
C PRO A 106 9.98 4.84 17.43
N LYS A 107 10.20 5.87 16.59
CA LYS A 107 11.53 6.38 16.26
C LYS A 107 12.22 6.89 17.51
N ASP A 108 13.21 6.15 18.00
CA ASP A 108 14.31 6.71 18.77
C ASP A 108 15.58 5.87 18.55
N THR A 109 16.10 5.87 17.32
CA THR A 109 17.56 5.86 17.11
C THR A 109 17.89 6.45 15.75
N LYS A 110 18.77 7.45 15.77
CA LYS A 110 19.41 8.11 14.64
C LYS A 110 20.04 7.10 13.68
N GLU A 111 19.56 7.05 12.43
CA GLU A 111 20.38 6.90 11.22
C GLU A 111 19.66 7.71 10.13
N LYS A 112 19.97 9.01 10.00
CA LYS A 112 20.88 9.51 8.97
C LYS A 112 20.77 8.75 7.63
N ILE A 113 19.64 8.92 6.95
CA ILE A 113 19.56 8.87 5.48
C ILE A 113 18.98 10.23 5.04
N GLU A 114 19.69 11.29 5.43
CA GLU A 114 19.79 12.48 4.61
C GLU A 114 21.03 12.26 3.75
N GLU A 115 20.96 12.63 2.46
CA GLU A 115 22.02 12.60 1.44
C GLU A 115 22.19 11.30 0.63
N GLU A 116 21.32 11.08 -0.37
CA GLU A 116 21.78 10.92 -1.76
C GLU A 116 20.60 11.09 -2.75
N TRP A 117 20.07 12.31 -2.84
CA TRP A 117 19.50 12.76 -4.12
C TRP A 117 20.72 13.07 -4.99
N SER A 118 21.27 12.07 -5.67
CA SER A 118 22.34 12.29 -6.63
C SER A 118 21.78 13.15 -7.77
N ASP A 119 22.27 14.39 -7.88
CA ASP A 119 22.01 15.29 -8.98
C ASP A 119 22.20 14.55 -10.31
N ILE A 120 21.11 14.38 -11.07
CA ILE A 120 21.19 13.87 -12.43
C ILE A 120 21.78 14.99 -13.29
N ASP A 121 23.07 14.90 -13.55
CA ASP A 121 23.77 15.74 -14.51
C ASP A 121 23.30 15.38 -15.93
N PHE A 122 22.40 16.19 -16.49
CA PHE A 122 22.08 16.12 -17.92
C PHE A 122 23.25 16.72 -18.70
N LYS A 123 24.22 15.87 -19.01
CA LYS A 123 25.33 16.22 -19.90
C LYS A 123 24.77 16.56 -21.29
N ARG A 124 25.06 17.79 -21.72
CA ARG A 124 24.66 18.42 -22.97
C ARG A 124 25.45 17.92 -24.18
#